data_AF-A0A353RJG9-F1
#
_entry.id   AF-A0A353RJG9-F1
#
_cell.length_a   1.000
_cell.length_b   1.000
_cell.length_c   1.000
_cell.angle_alpha   90.00
_cell.angle_beta   90.00
_cell.angle_gamma   90.00
#
_symmetry.space_group_name_H-M   'P 1'
#
loop_
_entity.id
_entity.type
_entity.pdbx_description
1 polymer ?
#
loop_
_entity_poly.entity_id
_entity_poly.type
_entity_poly.pdbx_seq_one_letter_code
_entity_poly.pdbx_strand_id
1 'polypeptide(L)' 'RKILEKNRNNNIIVSEIAYRVGFNDPKYFTRCFVKQYNMTPSSLINQET' A
#
# COMPACT_ATOMS: atom_id res chain seq x y z
N ARG A 1 -10.24 8.59 23.08
CA ARG A 1 -8.78 8.43 22.83
C ARG A 1 -8.43 6.98 22.45
N LYS A 2 -9.08 6.41 21.42
CA LYS A 2 -8.85 5.00 20.96
C LYS A 2 -8.22 4.90 19.57
N ILE A 3 -7.84 6.03 18.96
CA ILE A 3 -7.37 6.11 17.57
C ILE A 3 -5.85 5.92 17.46
N LEU A 4 -5.12 5.96 18.59
CA LEU A 4 -3.65 5.99 18.61
C LEU A 4 -2.96 4.66 18.99
N GLU A 5 -3.71 3.58 19.25
CA GLU A 5 -3.14 2.33 19.79
C GLU A 5 -2.90 1.22 18.76
N LYS A 6 -2.85 1.51 17.46
CA LYS A 6 -2.61 0.46 16.45
C LYS A 6 -1.68 0.87 15.31
N ASN A 7 -0.45 1.28 15.64
CA ASN A 7 0.65 1.37 14.69
C ASN A 7 1.94 0.83 15.31
N ARG A 8 1.97 -0.48 15.59
CA ARG A 8 3.20 -1.20 15.96
C ARG A 8 3.79 -2.02 14.81
N ASN A 9 3.12 -2.07 13.67
CA ASN A 9 3.55 -2.85 12.53
C ASN A 9 3.75 -1.88 11.37
N ASN A 10 4.99 -1.70 10.91
CA ASN A 10 5.34 -1.10 9.61
C ASN A 10 4.83 -1.96 8.43
N ASN A 11 3.65 -2.57 8.57
CA ASN A 11 2.93 -3.19 7.48
C ASN A 11 2.19 -2.07 6.75
N ILE A 12 2.90 -1.41 5.84
CA ILE A 12 2.26 -0.50 4.90
C ILE A 12 1.21 -1.32 4.12
N ILE A 13 -0.07 -0.96 4.31
CA ILE A 13 -1.17 -1.69 3.67
C ILE A 13 -1.39 -1.09 2.28
N VAL A 14 -1.26 -1.91 1.25
CA VAL A 14 -1.43 -1.49 -0.17
C VAL A 14 -2.76 -0.78 -0.41
N SER A 15 -3.83 -1.18 0.30
CA SER A 15 -5.12 -0.50 0.22
C SER A 15 -5.09 0.92 0.76
N GLU A 16 -4.36 1.18 1.85
CA GLU A 16 -4.20 2.54 2.39
C GLU A 16 -3.47 3.44 1.40
N ILE A 17 -2.41 2.94 0.75
CA ILE A 17 -1.71 3.70 -0.30
C ILE A 17 -2.67 4.02 -1.44
N ALA A 18 -3.43 3.02 -1.91
CA ALA A 18 -4.40 3.20 -2.99
C ALA A 18 -5.41 4.31 -2.65
N TYR A 19 -5.97 4.31 -1.44
CA TYR A 19 -6.90 5.36 -1.02
C TYR A 19 -6.22 6.73 -0.91
N ARG A 20 -4.98 6.80 -0.42
CA ARG A 20 -4.21 8.07 -0.32
C ARG A 20 -3.90 8.68 -1.68
N VAL A 21 -3.65 7.87 -2.70
CA VAL A 21 -3.39 8.35 -4.06
C VAL A 21 -4.67 8.56 -4.89
N GLY A 22 -5.85 8.42 -4.28
CA GLY A 22 -7.15 8.70 -4.91
C GLY A 22 -7.77 7.53 -5.67
N PHE A 23 -7.28 6.31 -5.48
CA PHE A 23 -7.90 5.11 -6.05
C PHE A 23 -8.99 4.59 -5.12
N ASN A 24 -10.17 4.32 -5.68
CA ASN A 24 -11.29 3.71 -4.97
C ASN A 24 -11.19 2.17 -4.90
N ASP A 25 -10.33 1.56 -5.73
CA ASP A 25 -10.12 0.11 -5.78
C ASP A 25 -8.64 -0.26 -5.64
N PRO A 26 -8.21 -0.82 -4.50
CA PRO A 26 -6.84 -1.27 -4.27
C PRO A 26 -6.33 -2.34 -5.25
N LYS A 27 -7.23 -3.19 -5.78
CA LYS A 27 -6.84 -4.23 -6.74
C LYS A 27 -6.45 -3.61 -8.07
N TYR A 28 -7.21 -2.62 -8.52
CA TYR A 28 -6.93 -1.85 -9.73
C TYR A 28 -5.64 -1.04 -9.58
N PHE A 29 -5.44 -0.37 -8.44
CA PHE A 29 -4.16 0.27 -8.10
C PHE A 29 -2.99 -0.71 -8.26
N THR A 30 -3.09 -1.91 -7.68
CA THR A 30 -2.04 -2.93 -7.76
C THR A 30 -1.76 -3.34 -9.20
N ARG A 31 -2.79 -3.53 -10.04
CA ARG A 31 -2.63 -3.87 -11.45
C ARG A 31 -1.93 -2.76 -12.24
N CYS A 32 -2.32 -1.51 -12.02
CA CYS A 32 -1.68 -0.36 -12.65
C CYS A 32 -0.22 -0.21 -12.19
N PHE A 33 0.03 -0.40 -10.90
CA PHE A 33 1.37 -0.33 -10.32
C PHE A 33 2.29 -1.40 -10.91
N VAL A 34 1.84 -2.65 -10.97
CA VAL A 34 2.61 -3.75 -11.58
C VAL A 34 2.86 -3.48 -13.06
N LYS A 35 1.88 -2.95 -13.81
CA LYS A 35 2.07 -2.62 -15.22
C LYS A 35 3.11 -1.51 -15.42
N GLN A 36 3.18 -0.54 -14.52
CA GLN A 36 4.07 0.62 -14.63
C GLN A 36 5.50 0.32 -14.13
N TYR A 37 5.62 -0.36 -13.00
CA TYR A 37 6.90 -0.59 -12.31
C TYR A 37 7.41 -2.02 -12.44
N ASN A 38 6.65 -2.90 -13.11
CA ASN A 38 6.97 -4.31 -13.29
C ASN A 38 7.25 -5.06 -11.97
N MET A 39 6.72 -4.55 -10.86
CA MET A 39 6.89 -5.08 -9.51
C MET A 39 5.62 -4.83 -8.69
N THR A 40 5.38 -5.63 -7.64
CA THR A 40 4.22 -5.41 -6.78
C THR A 40 4.50 -4.31 -5.75
N PRO A 41 3.47 -3.54 -5.32
CA PRO A 41 3.64 -2.57 -4.24
C PRO A 41 4.21 -3.22 -2.97
N SER A 42 3.79 -4.44 -2.66
CA SER A 42 4.30 -5.22 -1.52
C SER A 42 5.79 -5.56 -1.68
N SER A 43 6.27 -5.86 -2.89
CA SER A 43 7.70 -6.09 -3.14
C SER A 43 8.50 -4.84 -2.85
N LEU A 44 8.05 -3.67 -3.31
CA LEU A 44 8.70 -2.39 -3.02
C LEU A 44 8.77 -2.11 -1.51
N ILE A 45 7.65 -2.30 -0.80
CA ILE A 45 7.56 -2.08 0.65
C ILE A 45 8.49 -3.01 1.43
N ASN A 46 8.67 -4.26 1.00
CA ASN A 46 9.57 -5.21 1.64
C ASN A 46 11.06 -5.00 1.28
N GLN A 47 11.36 -4.17 0.27
CA GLN A 47 12.73 -3.84 -0.12
C GLN A 47 13.28 -2.58 0.54
N GLU A 48 12.45 -1.79 1.22
CA GLU A 48 12.86 -0.59 1.96
C GLU A 48 13.11 -0.92 3.45
N THR A 49 13.92 -1.96 3.71
CA THR A 49 14.43 -2.30 5.04
C THR A 49 15.89 -2.75 4.96
#